data_AF-A0A444XV73-F1
#
_entry.id   AF-A0A444XV73-F1
#
_cell.length_a   1.000
_cell.length_b   1.000
_cell.length_c   1.000
_cell.angle_alpha   90.00
_cell.angle_beta   90.00
_cell.angle_gamma   90.00
#
_symmetry.space_group_name_H-M   'P 1'
#
loop_
_entity.id
_entity.type
_entity.pdbx_description
1 polymer ?
#
loop_
_entity_poly.entity_id
_entity_poly.type
_entity_poly.pdbx_seq_one_letter_code
_entity_poly.pdbx_strand_id
1 'polypeptide(L)'
;MNRIRRRLHFENIFCVELWGMSGGLIFQKRRKLCQELTVSNMNKEEPQVYLGDFNDILSQEKKVGIHSQPMIYLETFRKFVDDNRLMDVDLKGSKFT
;
A
#
# COMPACT_ATOMS: atom_id res chain seq x y z
N MET A 1 -2.32 -22.90 -15.14
CA MET A 1 -2.93 -21.55 -15.18
C MET A 1 -1.90 -20.56 -15.67
N ASN A 2 -2.08 -19.98 -16.87
CA ASN A 2 -1.17 -18.96 -17.39
C ASN A 2 -1.49 -17.62 -16.71
N ARG A 3 -0.55 -17.12 -15.90
CA ARG A 3 -0.68 -15.86 -15.16
C ARG A 3 -0.55 -14.72 -16.18
N ILE A 4 -1.66 -14.14 -16.60
CA ILE A 4 -1.69 -13.02 -17.56
C ILE A 4 -0.95 -11.83 -16.92
N ARG A 5 0.13 -11.38 -17.55
CA ARG A 5 0.94 -10.24 -17.08
C ARG A 5 0.63 -9.04 -18.00
N ARG A 6 -0.25 -8.13 -17.55
CA ARG A 6 -0.47 -6.84 -18.24
C ARG A 6 0.66 -5.88 -17.83
N ARG A 7 1.44 -5.39 -18.79
CA ARG A 7 2.47 -4.37 -18.55
C ARG A 7 1.80 -3.00 -18.49
N LEU A 8 1.97 -2.29 -17.38
CA LEU A 8 1.42 -0.95 -17.18
C LEU A 8 2.36 0.18 -17.69
N HIS A 9 3.52 -0.16 -18.26
CA HIS A 9 4.49 0.78 -18.86
C HIS A 9 4.99 1.91 -17.95
N PHE A 10 4.92 1.74 -16.63
CA PHE A 10 5.65 2.61 -15.70
C PHE A 10 7.12 2.17 -15.66
N GLU A 11 8.04 3.13 -15.80
CA GLU A 11 9.48 2.87 -15.68
C GLU A 11 9.87 2.56 -14.22
N ASN A 12 9.17 3.19 -13.28
CA ASN A 12 9.37 3.03 -11.85
C ASN A 12 8.18 2.29 -11.20
N ILE A 13 8.27 0.96 -11.11
CA ILE A 13 7.28 0.11 -10.43
C ILE A 13 7.89 -0.49 -9.16
N PHE A 14 7.29 -0.17 -8.01
CA PHE A 14 7.61 -0.80 -6.73
C PHE A 14 6.56 -1.87 -6.42
N CYS A 15 6.97 -3.14 -6.50
CA CYS A 15 6.14 -4.27 -6.07
C CYS A 15 6.37 -4.52 -4.57
N VAL A 16 5.29 -4.43 -3.79
CA VAL A 16 5.30 -4.60 -2.34
C VAL A 16 4.63 -5.94 -1.99
N GLU A 17 5.44 -6.98 -1.79
CA GLU A 17 4.96 -8.30 -1.37
C GLU A 17 5.05 -8.43 0.15
N LEU A 18 3.90 -8.34 0.85
CA LEU A 18 3.82 -8.43 2.31
C LEU A 18 3.11 -9.69 2.78
N TRP A 19 3.57 -10.83 2.25
CA TRP A 19 3.07 -12.12 2.69
C TRP A 19 3.31 -12.34 4.19
N GLY A 20 2.25 -12.72 4.91
CA GLY A 20 2.33 -12.98 6.35
C GLY A 20 2.45 -11.73 7.23
N MET A 21 2.17 -10.53 6.72
CA MET A 21 2.26 -9.27 7.48
C MET A 21 0.91 -8.75 8.02
N SER A 22 -0.04 -9.65 8.23
CA SER A 22 -1.33 -9.35 8.86
C SER A 22 -1.20 -9.33 10.39
N GLY A 23 -1.62 -8.22 11.04
CA GLY A 23 -1.74 -8.14 12.50
C GLY A 23 -0.92 -7.03 13.17
N GLY A 24 -1.26 -6.71 14.43
CA GLY A 24 -0.74 -5.54 15.15
C GLY A 24 0.78 -5.57 15.42
N LEU A 25 1.36 -6.74 15.71
CA LEU A 25 2.81 -6.89 15.96
C LEU A 25 3.67 -6.58 14.73
N ILE A 26 3.07 -6.55 13.54
CA ILE A 26 3.75 -6.35 12.27
C ILE A 26 3.61 -4.89 11.77
N PHE A 27 2.82 -4.06 12.46
CA PHE A 27 2.62 -2.66 12.12
C PHE A 27 3.93 -1.85 12.04
N GLN A 28 4.86 -2.06 12.98
CA GLN A 28 6.15 -1.36 12.96
C GLN A 28 7.00 -1.74 11.74
N LYS A 29 6.95 -3.01 11.32
CA LYS A 29 7.66 -3.47 10.12
C LYS A 29 7.08 -2.84 8.86
N ARG A 30 5.74 -2.74 8.76
CA ARG A 30 5.07 -2.06 7.64
C ARG A 30 5.41 -0.58 7.58
N ARG A 31 5.45 0.11 8.74
CA ARG A 31 5.93 1.50 8.85
C ARG A 31 7.35 1.66 8.32
N LYS A 32 8.26 0.79 8.74
CA LYS A 32 9.66 0.83 8.31
C LYS A 32 9.77 0.66 6.79
N LEU A 33 9.04 -0.30 6.22
CA LEU A 33 8.99 -0.48 4.77
C LEU A 33 8.45 0.77 4.05
N CYS A 34 7.36 1.35 4.54
CA CYS A 34 6.81 2.58 3.97
C CYS A 34 7.83 3.72 3.99
N GLN A 35 8.61 3.85 5.07
CA GLN A 35 9.70 4.83 5.16
C GLN A 35 10.83 4.55 4.16
N GLU A 36 11.26 3.30 4.04
CA GLU A 36 12.30 2.90 3.07
C GLU A 36 11.85 3.18 1.62
N LEU A 37 10.59 2.89 1.31
CA LEU A 37 9.98 3.21 0.01
C LEU A 37 9.97 4.73 -0.26
N THR A 38 9.60 5.54 0.73
CA THR A 38 9.65 7.01 0.61
C THR A 38 11.07 7.52 0.37
N VAL A 39 12.06 6.98 1.07
CA VAL A 39 13.47 7.38 0.90
C VAL A 39 14.01 6.93 -0.46
N SER A 40 13.58 5.77 -0.96
CA SER A 40 13.98 5.27 -2.28
C SER A 40 13.38 6.05 -3.45
N ASN A 41 12.41 6.92 -3.18
CA ASN A 41 11.79 7.79 -4.17
C ASN A 41 12.74 8.94 -4.55
N MET A 42 13.67 8.65 -5.47
CA MET A 42 14.74 9.58 -5.89
C MET A 42 14.26 10.69 -6.83
N ASN A 43 13.16 10.49 -7.57
CA ASN A 43 12.61 11.49 -8.49
C ASN A 43 11.07 11.58 -8.37
N LYS A 44 10.59 12.63 -7.68
CA LYS A 44 9.15 12.87 -7.46
C LYS A 44 8.42 13.44 -8.69
N GLU A 45 9.14 13.78 -9.75
CA GLU A 45 8.56 14.32 -10.99
C GLU A 45 8.19 13.22 -11.99
N GLU A 46 8.77 12.02 -11.83
CA GLU A 46 8.45 10.87 -12.67
C GLU A 46 7.21 10.13 -12.17
N PRO A 47 6.36 9.61 -13.08
CA PRO A 47 5.26 8.73 -12.71
C PRO A 47 5.77 7.46 -12.04
N GLN A 48 5.22 7.15 -10.86
CA GLN A 48 5.56 5.96 -10.08
C GLN A 48 4.31 5.17 -9.71
N VAL A 49 4.45 3.84 -9.65
CA VAL A 49 3.38 2.96 -9.18
C VAL A 49 3.88 2.06 -8.08
N TYR A 50 3.14 2.08 -6.98
CA TYR A 50 3.30 1.19 -5.84
C TYR A 50 2.18 0.15 -5.89
N LEU A 51 2.54 -1.11 -6.11
CA LEU A 51 1.57 -2.19 -6.23
C LEU A 51 1.87 -3.27 -5.20
N GLY A 52 0.90 -3.55 -4.34
CA GLY A 52 1.07 -4.58 -3.32
C GLY A 52 -0.07 -4.63 -2.33
N ASP A 53 -0.04 -5.65 -1.49
CA ASP A 53 -0.96 -5.77 -0.35
C ASP A 53 -0.35 -5.10 0.88
N PHE A 54 -0.65 -3.82 1.08
CA PHE A 54 -0.20 -3.05 2.23
C PHE A 54 -0.82 -3.51 3.55
N ASN A 55 -1.92 -4.27 3.51
CA ASN A 55 -2.74 -4.61 4.68
C ASN A 55 -3.21 -3.40 5.51
N ASP A 56 -3.12 -2.18 4.96
CA ASP A 56 -3.53 -0.93 5.58
C ASP A 56 -4.60 -0.26 4.71
N ILE A 57 -5.45 0.55 5.34
CA ILE A 57 -6.58 1.21 4.70
C ILE A 57 -6.49 2.72 4.89
N LEU A 58 -6.99 3.48 3.92
CA LEU A 58 -6.96 4.94 3.94
C LEU A 58 -8.15 5.57 4.67
N SER A 59 -9.25 4.85 4.85
CA SER A 59 -10.42 5.33 5.56
C SER A 59 -11.14 4.18 6.25
N GLN A 60 -11.93 4.52 7.26
CA GLN A 60 -12.75 3.52 7.96
C GLN A 60 -13.82 2.89 7.07
N GLU A 61 -14.28 3.63 6.07
CA GLU A 61 -15.26 3.14 5.08
C GLU A 61 -14.72 1.97 4.25
N LYS A 62 -13.40 1.89 4.06
CA LYS A 62 -12.75 0.76 3.38
C LYS A 62 -12.63 -0.49 4.26
N LYS A 63 -12.87 -0.38 5.58
CA LYS A 63 -12.75 -1.52 6.48
C LYS A 63 -13.90 -2.49 6.23
N VAL A 64 -13.55 -3.71 5.85
CA VAL A 64 -14.49 -4.82 5.86
C VAL A 64 -14.30 -5.57 7.19
N GLY A 65 -15.11 -5.25 8.19
CA GLY A 65 -15.05 -5.86 9.51
C GLY A 65 -15.82 -5.09 10.58
N ILE A 66 -16.13 -5.75 11.70
CA ILE A 66 -16.96 -5.18 12.78
C ILE A 66 -16.15 -4.17 13.61
N HIS A 67 -14.86 -4.41 13.79
CA HIS A 67 -14.00 -3.56 14.60
C HIS A 67 -13.42 -2.41 13.78
N SER A 68 -13.46 -1.21 14.36
CA SER A 68 -12.84 -0.04 13.78
C SER A 68 -11.33 -0.17 13.72
N GLN A 69 -10.72 0.25 12.61
CA GLN A 69 -9.28 0.37 12.50
C GLN A 69 -8.78 1.48 13.44
N PRO A 70 -7.76 1.23 14.27
CA PRO A 70 -7.16 2.27 15.09
C PRO A 70 -6.68 3.46 14.25
N MET A 71 -7.00 4.69 14.70
CA MET A 71 -6.66 5.93 13.98
C MET A 71 -5.18 6.05 13.63
N ILE A 72 -4.31 5.60 14.54
CA ILE A 72 -2.86 5.62 14.33
C ILE A 72 -2.42 4.85 13.08
N TYR A 73 -3.15 3.80 12.66
CA TYR A 73 -2.81 3.05 11.45
C TYR A 73 -3.23 3.83 10.20
N LEU A 74 -4.44 4.42 10.24
CA LEU A 74 -4.96 5.27 9.17
C LEU A 74 -4.07 6.49 8.93
N GLU A 75 -3.73 7.23 9.99
CA GLU A 75 -2.91 8.44 9.92
C GLU A 75 -1.50 8.15 9.41
N THR A 76 -0.91 7.05 9.87
CA THR A 76 0.42 6.64 9.40
C THR A 76 0.40 6.33 7.90
N PHE A 77 -0.59 5.57 7.45
CA PHE A 77 -0.67 5.16 6.06
C PHE A 77 -1.02 6.33 5.14
N ARG A 78 -1.93 7.22 5.58
CA ARG A 78 -2.21 8.50 4.90
C ARG A 78 -0.94 9.33 4.75
N LYS A 79 -0.15 9.47 5.82
CA LYS A 79 1.11 10.22 5.76
C LYS A 79 2.06 9.63 4.69
N PHE A 80 2.17 8.30 4.61
CA PHE A 80 2.98 7.65 3.57
C PHE A 80 2.48 7.98 2.15
N VAL A 81 1.16 7.93 1.93
CA VAL A 81 0.54 8.30 0.65
C VAL A 81 0.81 9.77 0.32
N ASP A 82 0.62 10.67 1.27
CA ASP A 82 0.80 12.12 1.11
C ASP A 82 2.26 12.49 0.84
N ASP A 83 3.22 11.94 1.62
CA ASP A 83 4.66 12.21 1.49
C ASP A 83 5.20 11.84 0.09
N ASN A 84 4.58 10.84 -0.54
CA ASN A 84 4.90 10.33 -1.87
C ASN A 84 3.98 10.85 -2.98
N ARG A 85 3.04 11.76 -2.67
CA ARG A 85 2.06 12.31 -3.62
C ARG A 85 1.28 11.22 -4.38
N LEU A 86 0.97 10.12 -3.69
CA LEU A 86 0.29 8.98 -4.30
C LEU A 86 -1.21 9.21 -4.37
N MET A 87 -1.81 8.65 -5.42
CA MET A 87 -3.25 8.55 -5.55
C MET A 87 -3.65 7.09 -5.38
N ASP A 88 -4.68 6.88 -4.57
CA ASP A 88 -5.32 5.58 -4.46
C ASP A 88 -6.14 5.31 -5.73
N VAL A 89 -5.66 4.34 -6.52
CA VAL A 89 -6.42 3.80 -7.65
C VAL A 89 -7.32 2.73 -7.05
N ASP A 90 -8.64 2.95 -7.02
CA ASP A 90 -9.63 2.04 -6.42
C ASP A 90 -9.68 0.69 -7.17
N LEU A 91 -8.69 -0.17 -6.89
CA LEU A 91 -8.58 -1.51 -7.46
C LEU A 91 -9.45 -2.47 -6.65
N LYS A 92 -10.49 -3.00 -7.28
CA LYS A 92 -11.38 -4.00 -6.69
C LYS A 92 -10.88 -5.40 -7.01
N GLY A 93 -10.35 -6.09 -6.00
CA GLY A 93 -10.06 -7.52 -6.05
C GLY A 93 -11.28 -8.39 -5.71
N SER A 94 -11.13 -9.72 -5.79
CA SER A 94 -12.10 -10.63 -5.18
C SER A 94 -12.16 -10.41 -3.67
N LYS A 95 -13.36 -10.49 -3.08
CA LYS A 95 -13.58 -10.26 -1.63
C LYS A 95 -12.79 -11.21 -0.71
N PHE A 96 -12.29 -12.30 -1.25
CA PHE A 96 -11.55 -13.34 -0.53
C PHE A 96 -10.33 -13.75 -1.36
N THR A 97 -9.22 -13.98 -0.66
CA THR A 97 -7.99 -14.63 -1.11
C THR A 97 -7.55 -15.58 -0.03
#